data_AF-A0A7Y2YLK8-F1
#
_entry.id   AF-A0A7Y2YLK8-F1
#
_cell.length_a   1.000
_cell.length_b   1.000
_cell.length_c   1.000
_cell.angle_alpha   90.00
_cell.angle_beta   90.00
_cell.angle_gamma   90.00
#
_symmetry.space_group_name_H-M   'P 1'
#
loop_
_entity.id
_entity.type
_entity.pdbx_description
1 polymer ?
#
loop_
_entity_poly.entity_id
_entity_poly.type
_entity_poly.pdbx_seq_one_letter_code
_entity_poly.pdbx_strand_id
1 'polypeptide(L)' 'MRHMTGEKILLGVTGGIAAYKAVDLVRRLRDAGSDVRVVMTRGARAFVTPL' A
#
# COMPACT_ATOMS: atom_id res chain seq x y z
N MET A 1 -19.09 -8.07 2.21
CA MET A 1 -17.69 -7.67 1.90
C MET A 1 -16.95 -8.92 1.48
N ARG A 2 -16.18 -8.88 0.39
CA ARG A 2 -15.41 -10.03 -0.08
C ARG A 2 -14.20 -10.18 0.86
N HIS A 3 -14.07 -11.32 1.53
CA HIS A 3 -12.89 -11.61 2.34
C HIS A 3 -11.69 -11.76 1.41
N MET A 4 -10.65 -10.97 1.64
CA MET A 4 -9.43 -10.93 0.83
C MET A 4 -8.32 -11.84 1.41
N THR A 5 -8.75 -12.83 2.20
CA THR A 5 -7.88 -13.70 3.00
C THR A 5 -6.99 -14.56 2.10
N GLY A 6 -5.67 -14.43 2.25
CA GLY A 6 -4.67 -15.21 1.50
C GLY A 6 -4.35 -14.67 0.10
N GLU A 7 -4.96 -13.57 -0.32
CA GLU A 7 -4.65 -12.92 -1.59
C GLU A 7 -3.29 -12.22 -1.52
N LYS A 8 -2.45 -12.41 -2.56
CA LYS A 8 -1.15 -11.75 -2.68
C LYS A 8 -1.31 -10.49 -3.53
N ILE A 9 -1.04 -9.33 -2.94
CA ILE A 9 -1.25 -8.02 -3.56
C ILE A 9 0.09 -7.30 -3.70
N LEU A 10 0.41 -6.89 -4.93
CA LEU A 10 1.49 -5.95 -5.21
C LEU A 10 0.92 -4.53 -5.30
N LEU A 11 1.30 -3.67 -4.37
CA LEU A 11 0.89 -2.27 -4.36
C LEU A 11 2.03 -1.37 -4.87
N GLY A 12 1.84 -0.78 -6.05
CA GLY A 12 2.73 0.24 -6.60
C GLY A 12 2.33 1.65 -6.14
N VAL A 13 3.26 2.41 -5.55
CA VAL A 13 3.05 3.80 -5.13
C VAL A 13 3.96 4.74 -5.91
N THR A 14 3.37 5.76 -6.52
CA THR A 14 4.08 6.78 -7.31
C THR A 14 3.99 8.17 -6.66
N GLY A 15 4.63 9.19 -7.27
CA GLY A 15 4.66 10.55 -6.73
C GLY A 15 3.37 11.29 -7.03
N GLY A 16 2.60 11.61 -5.99
CA GLY A 16 1.38 12.41 -6.07
C GLY A 16 0.84 12.73 -4.68
N ILE A 17 -0.01 13.75 -4.58
CA ILE A 17 -0.55 14.22 -3.29
C ILE A 17 -1.24 13.09 -2.51
N ALA A 18 -1.88 12.13 -3.19
CA ALA A 18 -2.56 11.02 -2.54
C ALA A 18 -1.61 9.93 -1.98
N ALA A 19 -0.30 9.99 -2.24
CA ALA A 19 0.64 8.94 -1.83
C ALA A 19 0.66 8.69 -0.32
N TYR A 20 0.40 9.71 0.52
CA TYR A 20 0.32 9.55 1.98
C TYR A 20 -0.77 8.56 2.43
N LYS A 21 -1.84 8.42 1.64
CA LYS A 21 -2.94 7.48 1.94
C LYS A 21 -2.58 6.03 1.64
N ALA A 22 -1.48 5.77 0.95
CA ALA A 22 -1.04 4.40 0.67
C ALA A 22 -0.84 3.58 1.95
N VAL A 23 -0.39 4.22 3.04
CA VAL A 23 -0.24 3.57 4.34
C VAL A 23 -1.58 3.05 4.89
N ASP A 24 -2.63 3.88 4.80
CA ASP A 24 -3.98 3.49 5.24
C ASP A 24 -4.55 2.35 4.38
N LEU A 25 -4.32 2.41 3.07
CA LEU A 25 -4.70 1.33 2.14
C LEU A 25 -4.01 0.00 2.49
N VAL A 26 -2.70 0.02 2.74
CA VAL A 26 -1.94 -1.18 3.11
C VAL A 26 -2.48 -1.78 4.41
N ARG A 27 -2.80 -0.96 5.41
CA ARG A 27 -3.38 -1.42 6.67
C ARG A 27 -4.71 -2.13 6.44
N ARG A 28 -5.65 -1.51 5.71
CA ARG A 28 -6.96 -2.11 5.42
C ARG A 28 -6.87 -3.42 4.65
N LEU A 29 -5.95 -3.52 3.69
CA LEU A 29 -5.74 -4.76 2.93
C LEU A 29 -5.19 -5.88 3.82
N ARG A 30 -4.26 -5.56 4.73
CA ARG A 30 -3.75 -6.53 5.72
C ARG A 30 -4.82 -6.95 6.72
N ASP A 31 -5.61 -6.00 7.23
CA ASP A 31 -6.73 -6.26 8.12
C ASP A 31 -7.81 -7.15 7.45
N ALA A 32 -7.94 -7.05 6.13
CA ALA A 32 -8.79 -7.92 5.31
C ALA A 32 -8.18 -9.32 5.04
N GLY A 33 -6.97 -9.60 5.54
CA GLY A 33 -6.30 -10.90 5.47
C GLY A 33 -5.37 -11.10 4.26
N SER A 34 -5.05 -10.03 3.51
CA SER A 34 -4.17 -10.11 2.34
C SER A 34 -2.69 -10.01 2.71
N ASP A 35 -1.83 -10.70 1.94
CA ASP A 35 -0.38 -10.50 1.94
C ASP A 35 -0.02 -9.38 0.97
N VAL A 36 0.43 -8.24 1.51
CA VAL A 36 0.66 -7.02 0.72
C VAL A 36 2.15 -6.69 0.66
N ARG A 37 2.68 -6.64 -0.58
CA ARG A 37 4.02 -6.16 -0.89
C ARG A 37 3.95 -4.79 -1.57
N VAL A 38 4.71 -3.83 -1.07
CA VAL A 38 4.70 -2.45 -1.57
C VAL A 38 5.96 -2.17 -2.37
N VAL A 39 5.82 -1.50 -3.52
CA VAL A 39 6.94 -0.97 -4.31
C VAL A 39 6.71 0.52 -4.53
N MET A 40 7.74 1.34 -4.28
CA MET A 40 7.63 2.80 -4.30
C MET A 40 8.62 3.42 -5.29
N THR A 41 8.17 4.41 -6.06
CA THR A 41 9.07 5.24 -6.86
C THR A 41 9.85 6.22 -5.98
N ARG A 42 10.89 6.85 -6.55
CA ARG A 42 11.62 7.93 -5.87
C ARG A 42 10.71 9.10 -5.49
N GLY A 43 9.77 9.47 -6.36
CA GLY A 43 8.80 10.53 -6.09
C GLY A 43 7.84 10.18 -4.95
N ALA A 44 7.40 8.92 -4.85
CA ALA A 44 6.56 8.48 -3.74
C ALA A 44 7.27 8.61 -2.37
N ARG A 45 8.58 8.33 -2.34
CA ARG A 45 9.40 8.44 -1.12
C ARG A 45 9.50 9.86 -0.54
N ALA A 46 9.23 10.89 -1.34
CA ALA A 46 9.17 12.27 -0.87
C ALA A 46 7.90 12.57 -0.05
N PHE A 47 6.83 11.80 -0.25
CA PHE A 47 5.56 11.94 0.47
C PHE A 47 5.41 10.96 1.62
N VAL A 48 5.99 9.77 1.49
CA VAL A 48 5.93 8.69 2.48
C VAL A 48 7.32 8.12 2.66
N THR A 49 7.87 8.26 3.86
CA THR A 49 9.19 7.73 4.18
C THR A 49 9.09 6.24 4.54
N PRO A 50 9.72 5.33 3.80
CA PRO A 50 9.79 3.92 4.19
C PRO A 50 10.65 3.80 5.48
N LEU A 51 10.16 3.00 6.44
CA LEU A 51 10.88 2.62 7.66
C LEU A 51 11.82 1.44 7.39
#